data_AF-A0A7J2YW71-F1
#
_entry.id   AF-A0A7J2YW71-F1
#
_cell.length_a   1.000
_cell.length_b   1.000
_cell.length_c   1.000
_cell.angle_alpha   90.00
_cell.angle_beta   90.00
_cell.angle_gamma   90.00
#
_symmetry.space_group_name_H-M   'P 1'
#
loop_
_entity.id
_entity.type
_entity.pdbx_description
1 polymer ?
#
loop_
_entity_poly.entity_id
_entity_poly.type
_entity_poly.pdbx_seq_one_letter_code
_entity_poly.pdbx_strand_id
1 'polypeptide(L)'
;MADHQRKVNPWHEGLITALAVGGFFIILGAVFGLTPGIPQKTIDFFSDFTAQSYPFSGGTLVLPAPAHPAAHLDFYGAVINFMIGIAVLQVIILALRLWAHSRLGRIAETVGNLTFWAAGAFVANMYLLAGTLSGWFTFWAALIIIIGVSIVVRVIIRFSRGWRGSNQPY
;
A
#
# COMPACT_ATOMS: atom_id res chain seq x y z
N MET A 1 0.52 41.07 6.89
CA MET A 1 0.75 39.67 7.32
C MET A 1 1.48 38.96 6.19
N ALA A 2 2.80 38.89 6.27
CA ALA A 2 3.62 38.26 5.23
C ALA A 2 3.64 36.74 5.49
N ASP A 3 2.94 35.99 4.63
CA ASP A 3 3.00 34.53 4.61
C ASP A 3 4.44 34.12 4.23
N HIS A 4 5.19 33.66 5.24
CA HIS A 4 6.55 33.19 5.07
C HIS A 4 6.50 31.79 4.45
N GLN A 5 6.15 31.75 3.15
CA GLN A 5 6.23 30.58 2.30
C GLN A 5 7.67 30.07 2.33
N ARG A 6 7.95 29.06 3.17
CA ARG A 6 9.22 28.32 3.12
C ARG A 6 9.39 27.82 1.69
N LYS A 7 10.35 28.42 0.97
CA LYS A 7 10.77 28.00 -0.37
C LYS A 7 11.34 26.59 -0.27
N VAL A 8 10.49 25.60 -0.47
CA VAL A 8 10.92 24.22 -0.67
C VAL A 8 11.72 24.22 -1.96
N ASN A 9 12.97 23.79 -1.91
CA ASN A 9 13.84 23.83 -3.07
C ASN A 9 13.32 22.80 -4.11
N PRO A 10 12.81 23.24 -5.28
CA PRO A 10 12.11 22.37 -6.23
C PRO A 10 12.97 21.21 -6.75
N TRP A 11 14.29 21.37 -6.72
CA TRP A 11 15.27 20.35 -7.12
C TRP A 11 15.21 19.09 -6.24
N HIS A 12 15.04 19.24 -4.92
CA HIS A 12 15.01 18.09 -4.01
C HIS A 12 13.73 17.26 -4.18
N GLU A 13 12.61 17.92 -4.44
CA GLU A 13 11.33 17.24 -4.68
C GLU A 13 11.29 16.52 -6.02
N GLY A 14 11.95 17.08 -7.04
CA GLY A 14 12.17 16.40 -8.33
C GLY A 14 12.97 15.11 -8.16
N LEU A 15 14.07 15.16 -7.41
CA LEU A 15 14.90 13.97 -7.13
C LEU A 15 14.15 12.90 -6.33
N ILE A 16 13.38 13.28 -5.31
CA ILE A 16 12.57 12.34 -4.53
C ILE A 16 11.51 11.66 -5.42
N THR A 17 10.92 12.42 -6.36
CA THR A 17 9.92 11.88 -7.29
C THR A 17 10.57 10.94 -8.30
N ALA A 18 11.72 11.32 -8.86
CA ALA A 18 12.49 10.47 -9.77
C ALA A 18 12.93 9.17 -9.08
N LEU A 19 13.38 9.24 -7.82
CA LEU A 19 13.70 8.06 -7.02
C LEU A 19 12.47 7.18 -6.77
N ALA A 20 11.30 7.77 -6.49
CA ALA A 20 10.07 7.01 -6.30
C ALA A 20 9.69 6.24 -7.56
N VAL A 21 9.77 6.88 -8.74
CA VAL A 21 9.48 6.27 -10.03
C VAL A 21 10.52 5.19 -10.38
N GLY A 22 11.81 5.50 -10.26
CA GLY A 22 12.88 4.54 -10.52
C GLY A 22 12.84 3.35 -9.57
N GLY A 23 12.66 3.59 -8.27
CA GLY A 23 12.51 2.56 -7.25
C GLY A 23 11.32 1.65 -7.51
N PHE A 24 10.18 2.21 -7.97
CA PHE A 24 9.02 1.42 -8.37
C PHE A 24 9.37 0.44 -9.50
N PHE A 25 10.05 0.89 -10.56
CA PHE A 25 10.46 0.01 -11.66
C PHE A 25 11.51 -1.03 -11.24
N ILE A 26 12.43 -0.68 -10.35
CA ILE A 26 13.40 -1.63 -9.79
C ILE A 26 12.67 -2.72 -9.00
N ILE A 27 11.70 -2.36 -8.16
CA ILE A 27 10.89 -3.33 -7.40
C ILE A 27 10.09 -4.21 -8.36
N LEU A 28 9.47 -3.62 -9.38
CA LEU A 28 8.72 -4.36 -10.38
C LEU A 28 9.63 -5.38 -11.09
N GLY A 29 10.80 -4.94 -11.56
CA GLY A 29 11.80 -5.82 -12.17
C GLY A 29 12.29 -6.92 -11.23
N ALA A 30 12.51 -6.61 -9.96
CA ALA A 30 12.91 -7.59 -8.94
C ALA A 30 11.82 -8.66 -8.73
N VAL A 31 10.55 -8.28 -8.66
CA VAL A 31 9.43 -9.23 -8.51
C VAL A 31 9.34 -10.17 -9.72
N PHE A 32 9.49 -9.62 -10.94
CA PHE A 32 9.53 -10.40 -12.18
C PHE A 32 10.73 -11.36 -12.23
N GLY A 33 11.90 -10.92 -11.74
CA GLY A 33 13.10 -11.75 -11.70
C GLY A 33 13.05 -12.85 -10.63
N LEU A 34 12.44 -12.57 -9.47
CA LEU A 34 12.35 -13.51 -8.36
C LEU A 34 11.23 -14.52 -8.53
N THR A 35 10.21 -14.22 -9.34
CA THR A 35 9.07 -15.11 -9.54
C THR A 35 8.98 -15.54 -11.01
N PRO A 36 9.54 -16.71 -11.38
CA PRO A 36 9.55 -17.15 -12.77
C PRO A 36 8.12 -17.43 -13.26
N GLY A 37 7.85 -17.04 -14.51
CA GLY A 37 6.57 -17.28 -15.17
C GLY A 37 5.42 -16.42 -14.66
N ILE A 38 5.68 -15.29 -14.00
CA ILE A 38 4.62 -14.39 -13.49
C ILE A 38 3.56 -14.01 -14.53
N PRO A 39 3.91 -13.69 -15.80
CA PRO A 39 2.89 -13.39 -16.80
C PRO A 39 1.89 -14.53 -16.97
N GLN A 40 2.37 -15.78 -17.03
CA GLN A 40 1.51 -16.95 -17.14
C GLN A 40 0.69 -17.15 -15.86
N LYS A 41 1.32 -17.09 -14.69
CA LYS A 41 0.63 -17.21 -13.38
C LYS A 41 -0.46 -16.15 -13.19
N THR A 42 -0.26 -14.96 -13.76
CA THR A 42 -1.26 -13.88 -13.75
C THR A 42 -2.45 -14.24 -14.63
N ILE A 43 -2.22 -14.76 -15.83
CA ILE A 43 -3.28 -15.22 -16.74
C ILE A 43 -4.05 -16.38 -16.09
N ASP A 44 -3.34 -17.35 -15.52
CA ASP A 44 -3.93 -18.51 -14.86
C ASP A 44 -4.80 -18.08 -13.66
N PHE A 45 -4.32 -17.12 -12.86
CA PHE A 45 -5.07 -16.55 -11.75
C PHE A 45 -6.39 -15.91 -12.19
N PHE A 46 -6.36 -15.03 -13.20
CA PHE A 46 -7.58 -14.37 -13.68
C PHE A 46 -8.53 -15.31 -14.42
N SER A 47 -8.00 -16.36 -15.05
CA SER A 47 -8.81 -17.37 -15.75
C SER A 47 -9.54 -18.32 -14.80
N ASP A 48 -9.04 -18.46 -13.56
CA ASP A 48 -9.65 -19.29 -12.52
C ASP A 48 -10.77 -18.57 -11.76
N PHE A 49 -11.05 -17.29 -12.08
CA PHE A 49 -12.16 -16.57 -11.46
C PHE A 49 -13.51 -17.16 -11.86
N THR A 50 -14.28 -17.52 -10.85
CA THR A 50 -15.65 -18.00 -11.02
C THR A 50 -16.56 -17.44 -9.93
N ALA A 51 -17.86 -17.63 -10.09
CA ALA A 51 -18.87 -17.27 -9.11
C ALA A 51 -18.80 -18.23 -7.92
N GLN A 52 -18.27 -17.77 -6.78
CA GLN A 52 -18.14 -18.55 -5.56
C GLN A 52 -19.17 -18.11 -4.51
N SER A 53 -19.76 -19.08 -3.82
CA SER A 53 -20.77 -18.82 -2.79
C SER A 53 -20.10 -18.62 -1.43
N TYR A 54 -20.42 -17.50 -0.77
CA TYR A 54 -19.98 -17.20 0.58
C TYR A 54 -21.17 -17.17 1.54
N PRO A 55 -21.17 -17.99 2.61
CA PRO A 55 -22.24 -17.98 3.59
C PRO A 55 -22.17 -16.73 4.49
N PHE A 56 -23.31 -16.08 4.72
CA PHE A 56 -23.45 -15.01 5.71
C PHE A 56 -24.74 -15.20 6.53
N SER A 57 -24.92 -14.43 7.61
CA SER A 57 -25.95 -14.70 8.63
C SER A 57 -27.42 -14.64 8.16
N GLY A 58 -27.70 -14.29 6.90
CA GLY A 58 -29.03 -14.25 6.31
C GLY A 58 -29.15 -14.92 4.93
N GLY A 59 -28.14 -15.66 4.47
CA GLY A 59 -28.17 -16.34 3.17
C GLY A 59 -26.80 -16.63 2.57
N THR A 60 -26.77 -16.87 1.26
CA THR A 60 -25.54 -17.07 0.47
C THR A 60 -25.34 -15.89 -0.47
N LEU A 61 -24.16 -15.26 -0.41
CA LEU A 61 -23.76 -14.21 -1.34
C LEU A 61 -22.83 -14.80 -2.39
N VAL A 62 -23.13 -14.57 -3.67
CA VAL A 62 -22.30 -15.05 -4.78
C VAL A 62 -21.35 -13.93 -5.19
N LEU A 63 -20.05 -14.18 -5.07
CA LEU A 63 -19.00 -13.21 -5.38
C LEU A 63 -17.94 -13.82 -6.31
N PRO A 64 -17.33 -13.02 -7.20
CA PRO A 64 -16.24 -13.49 -8.03
C PRO A 64 -15.00 -13.78 -7.16
N ALA A 65 -14.51 -15.01 -7.23
CA ALA A 65 -13.29 -15.44 -6.54
C ALA A 65 -12.60 -16.56 -7.35
N PRO A 66 -11.28 -16.75 -7.19
CA PRO A 66 -10.58 -17.88 -7.77
C PRO A 66 -11.20 -19.19 -7.26
N ALA A 67 -11.48 -20.12 -8.17
CA ALA A 67 -12.05 -21.42 -7.83
C ALA A 67 -11.09 -22.25 -6.97
N HIS A 68 -9.78 -22.09 -7.21
CA HIS A 68 -8.72 -22.81 -6.51
C HIS A 68 -7.71 -21.82 -5.92
N PRO A 69 -8.02 -21.13 -4.80
CA PRO A 69 -7.12 -20.14 -4.24
C PRO A 69 -5.72 -20.70 -3.90
N ALA A 70 -5.64 -21.97 -3.47
CA ALA A 70 -4.38 -22.65 -3.18
C ALA A 70 -3.49 -22.92 -4.42
N ALA A 71 -4.05 -22.89 -5.64
CA ALA A 71 -3.26 -23.07 -6.86
C ALA A 71 -2.45 -21.82 -7.22
N HIS A 72 -2.80 -20.66 -6.66
CA HIS A 72 -2.23 -19.36 -7.03
C HIS A 72 -1.31 -18.77 -5.95
N LEU A 73 -0.79 -19.59 -5.04
CA LEU A 73 0.08 -19.15 -3.94
C LEU A 73 1.33 -18.41 -4.45
N ASP A 74 1.91 -18.86 -5.56
CA ASP A 74 3.07 -18.19 -6.17
C ASP A 74 2.72 -16.78 -6.66
N PHE A 75 1.52 -16.59 -7.21
CA PHE A 75 1.04 -15.28 -7.64
C PHE A 75 0.84 -14.38 -6.41
N TYR A 76 0.22 -14.89 -5.33
CA TYR A 76 0.08 -14.13 -4.08
C TYR A 76 1.43 -13.78 -3.46
N GLY A 77 2.39 -14.69 -3.50
CA GLY A 77 3.76 -14.44 -3.05
C GLY A 77 4.41 -13.28 -3.79
N ALA A 78 4.25 -13.21 -5.12
CA ALA A 78 4.74 -12.08 -5.91
C ALA A 78 4.05 -10.76 -5.55
N VAL A 79 2.72 -10.77 -5.35
CA VAL A 79 1.97 -9.59 -4.88
C VAL A 79 2.48 -9.14 -3.52
N ILE A 80 2.71 -10.05 -2.57
CA ILE A 80 3.24 -9.74 -1.23
C ILE A 80 4.64 -9.14 -1.35
N ASN A 81 5.54 -9.76 -2.13
CA ASN A 81 6.89 -9.25 -2.35
C ASN A 81 6.89 -7.83 -2.96
N PHE A 82 5.98 -7.58 -3.90
CA PHE A 82 5.77 -6.24 -4.45
C PHE A 82 5.33 -5.25 -3.37
N MET A 83 4.32 -5.59 -2.55
CA MET A 83 3.84 -4.73 -1.48
C MET A 83 4.92 -4.43 -0.44
N ILE A 84 5.73 -5.42 -0.05
CA ILE A 84 6.87 -5.25 0.86
C ILE A 84 7.91 -4.33 0.22
N GLY A 85 8.27 -4.55 -1.05
CA GLY A 85 9.21 -3.70 -1.77
C GLY A 85 8.77 -2.24 -1.78
N ILE A 86 7.49 -1.99 -2.08
CA ILE A 86 6.92 -0.63 -2.06
C ILE A 86 6.93 -0.05 -0.65
N ALA A 87 6.60 -0.84 0.39
CA ALA A 87 6.68 -0.37 1.76
C ALA A 87 8.11 0.06 2.14
N VAL A 88 9.12 -0.73 1.80
CA VAL A 88 10.55 -0.37 2.00
C VAL A 88 10.91 0.92 1.26
N LEU A 89 10.49 1.06 0.00
CA LEU A 89 10.70 2.30 -0.76
C LEU A 89 10.04 3.51 -0.09
N GLN A 90 8.83 3.36 0.45
CA GLN A 90 8.16 4.45 1.19
C GLN A 90 8.92 4.83 2.46
N VAL A 91 9.56 3.88 3.16
CA VAL A 91 10.45 4.20 4.31
C VAL A 91 11.63 5.06 3.85
N ILE A 92 12.29 4.70 2.75
CA ILE A 92 13.41 5.46 2.19
C ILE A 92 12.97 6.87 1.78
N ILE A 93 11.84 6.97 1.06
CA ILE A 93 11.27 8.26 0.65
C ILE A 93 10.92 9.11 1.87
N LEU A 94 10.36 8.51 2.92
CA LEU A 94 10.02 9.21 4.15
C LEU A 94 11.28 9.76 4.83
N ALA A 95 12.33 8.96 4.95
CA ALA A 95 13.61 9.41 5.51
C ALA A 95 14.20 10.60 4.72
N LEU A 96 14.19 10.52 3.38
CA LEU A 96 14.63 11.60 2.51
C LEU A 96 13.78 12.87 2.66
N ARG A 97 12.45 12.72 2.78
CA ARG A 97 11.54 13.85 3.00
C ARG A 97 11.77 14.53 4.34
N LEU A 98 12.06 13.75 5.39
CA LEU A 98 12.39 14.29 6.71
C LEU A 98 13.73 15.04 6.68
N TRP A 99 14.74 14.47 6.03
CA TRP A 99 16.05 15.11 5.85
C TRP A 99 15.95 16.41 5.04
N ALA A 100 15.22 16.40 3.92
CA ALA A 100 15.01 17.57 3.07
C ALA A 100 14.01 18.60 3.64
N HIS A 101 13.50 18.40 4.86
CA HIS A 101 12.50 19.28 5.50
C HIS A 101 11.27 19.55 4.61
N SER A 102 10.78 18.50 3.94
CA SER A 102 9.64 18.57 3.02
C SER A 102 8.35 19.00 3.74
N ARG A 103 7.37 19.47 2.96
CA ARG A 103 6.08 19.92 3.48
C ARG A 103 5.37 18.79 4.22
N LEU A 104 4.76 19.12 5.36
CA LEU A 104 4.03 18.15 6.19
C LEU A 104 2.95 17.38 5.42
N GLY A 105 2.28 18.03 4.47
CA GLY A 105 1.27 17.39 3.63
C GLY A 105 1.84 16.21 2.84
N ARG A 106 3.09 16.32 2.35
CA ARG A 106 3.78 15.25 1.60
C ARG A 106 4.30 14.16 2.54
N ILE A 107 4.78 14.53 3.73
CA ILE A 107 5.17 13.56 4.77
C ILE A 107 3.96 12.73 5.20
N ALA A 108 2.83 13.36 5.49
CA ALA A 108 1.59 12.68 5.87
C ALA A 108 1.12 11.71 4.79
N GLU A 109 1.23 12.11 3.52
CA GLU A 109 0.91 11.25 2.37
C GLU A 109 1.83 10.04 2.28
N THR A 110 3.15 10.23 2.42
CA THR A 110 4.13 9.13 2.45
C THR A 110 3.89 8.18 3.62
N VAL A 111 3.58 8.68 4.82
CA VAL A 111 3.27 7.83 5.99
C VAL A 111 1.96 7.05 5.77
N GLY A 112 0.94 7.68 5.21
CA GLY A 112 -0.31 7.01 4.86
C GLY A 112 -0.11 5.92 3.82
N ASN A 113 0.67 6.18 2.77
CA ASN A 113 1.04 5.18 1.77
C ASN A 113 1.85 4.03 2.40
N LEU A 114 2.85 4.35 3.22
CA LEU A 114 3.64 3.35 3.95
C LEU A 114 2.74 2.44 4.79
N THR A 115 1.82 3.02 5.54
CA THR A 115 0.86 2.28 6.38
C THR A 115 0.01 1.34 5.53
N PHE A 116 -0.52 1.82 4.40
CA PHE A 116 -1.30 1.02 3.47
C PHE A 116 -0.51 -0.16 2.92
N TRP A 117 0.70 0.08 2.39
CA TRP A 117 1.51 -0.97 1.78
C TRP A 117 2.04 -1.98 2.81
N ALA A 118 2.49 -1.52 3.98
CA ALA A 118 3.00 -2.40 5.03
C ALA A 118 1.89 -3.25 5.66
N ALA A 119 0.77 -2.64 6.07
CA ALA A 119 -0.35 -3.38 6.64
C ALA A 119 -1.01 -4.28 5.58
N GLY A 120 -1.10 -3.81 4.33
CA GLY A 120 -1.60 -4.61 3.22
C GLY A 120 -0.73 -5.84 2.96
N ALA A 121 0.59 -5.72 2.99
CA ALA A 121 1.50 -6.86 2.85
C ALA A 121 1.32 -7.87 4.00
N PHE A 122 1.18 -7.38 5.24
CA PHE A 122 0.93 -8.24 6.40
C PHE A 122 -0.38 -9.03 6.25
N VAL A 123 -1.47 -8.36 5.88
CA VAL A 123 -2.80 -8.98 5.71
C VAL A 123 -2.82 -9.91 4.50
N ALA A 124 -2.14 -9.55 3.39
CA ALA A 124 -1.96 -10.42 2.24
C ALA A 124 -1.24 -11.71 2.62
N ASN A 125 -0.13 -11.61 3.35
CA ASN A 125 0.61 -12.76 3.85
C ASN A 125 -0.25 -13.64 4.78
N MET A 126 -1.04 -13.03 5.66
CA MET A 126 -1.86 -13.77 6.62
C MET A 126 -3.03 -14.50 5.97
N TYR A 127 -3.70 -13.90 4.98
CA TYR A 127 -4.96 -14.42 4.45
C TYR A 127 -4.85 -15.03 3.04
N LEU A 128 -4.04 -14.47 2.14
CA LEU A 128 -3.92 -15.02 0.78
C LEU A 128 -3.09 -16.31 0.77
N LEU A 129 -2.02 -16.37 1.57
CA LEU A 129 -1.19 -17.58 1.66
C LEU A 129 -1.88 -18.73 2.40
N ALA A 130 -3.01 -18.48 3.07
CA ALA A 130 -3.85 -19.55 3.59
C ALA A 130 -4.44 -20.42 2.46
N GLY A 131 -4.52 -19.92 1.22
CA GLY A 131 -5.02 -20.69 0.07
C GLY A 131 -6.50 -21.07 0.18
N THR A 132 -7.27 -20.41 1.03
CA THR A 132 -8.69 -20.69 1.25
C THR A 132 -9.59 -19.59 0.70
N LEU A 133 -10.82 -19.97 0.35
CA LEU A 133 -11.85 -19.03 -0.09
C LEU A 133 -12.22 -18.02 1.02
N SER A 134 -12.27 -18.47 2.28
CA SER A 134 -12.48 -17.58 3.43
C SER A 134 -11.35 -16.58 3.59
N GLY A 135 -10.10 -17.01 3.38
CA GLY A 135 -8.93 -16.13 3.38
C GLY A 135 -9.02 -15.06 2.29
N TRP A 136 -9.40 -15.43 1.08
CA TRP A 136 -9.63 -14.49 -0.03
C TRP A 136 -10.62 -13.37 0.33
N PHE A 137 -11.80 -13.71 0.86
CA PHE A 137 -12.79 -12.69 1.23
C PHE A 137 -12.37 -11.86 2.44
N THR A 138 -11.72 -12.49 3.42
CA THR A 138 -11.23 -11.79 4.62
C THR A 138 -10.09 -10.82 4.27
N PHE A 139 -9.24 -11.18 3.31
CA PHE A 139 -8.21 -10.31 2.76
C PHE A 139 -8.81 -9.01 2.23
N TRP A 140 -9.83 -9.07 1.36
CA TRP A 140 -10.46 -7.88 0.79
C TRP A 140 -11.14 -7.01 1.85
N ALA A 141 -11.84 -7.63 2.81
CA ALA A 141 -12.44 -6.90 3.93
C ALA A 141 -11.37 -6.16 4.75
N ALA A 142 -10.28 -6.83 5.11
CA ALA A 142 -9.18 -6.24 5.84
C ALA A 142 -8.45 -5.15 5.04
N LEU A 143 -8.30 -5.32 3.72
CA LEU A 143 -7.70 -4.32 2.84
C LEU A 143 -8.52 -3.02 2.83
N ILE A 144 -9.86 -3.10 2.78
CA ILE A 144 -10.75 -1.94 2.86
C ILE A 144 -10.59 -1.22 4.22
N ILE A 145 -10.50 -1.97 5.32
CA ILE A 145 -10.25 -1.41 6.65
C ILE A 145 -8.91 -0.66 6.67
N ILE A 146 -7.86 -1.26 6.11
CA ILE A 146 -6.52 -0.64 6.03
C ILE A 146 -6.55 0.66 5.20
N ILE A 147 -7.32 0.71 4.11
CA ILE A 147 -7.51 1.95 3.34
C ILE A 147 -8.08 3.05 4.27
N GLY A 148 -9.11 2.73 5.04
CA GLY A 148 -9.69 3.64 6.03
C GLY A 148 -8.66 4.11 7.06
N VAL A 149 -7.91 3.19 7.66
CA VAL A 149 -6.84 3.50 8.63
C VAL A 149 -5.78 4.41 7.99
N SER A 150 -5.38 4.15 6.75
CA SER A 150 -4.38 4.96 6.05
C SER A 150 -4.82 6.41 5.85
N ILE A 151 -6.12 6.63 5.63
CA ILE A 151 -6.70 7.98 5.50
C ILE A 151 -6.71 8.67 6.86
N VAL A 152 -7.11 7.98 7.93
CA VAL A 152 -7.11 8.51 9.30
C VAL A 152 -5.70 8.93 9.73
N VAL A 153 -4.68 8.10 9.47
CA VAL A 153 -3.28 8.43 9.77
C VAL A 153 -2.84 9.72 9.05
N ARG A 154 -3.19 9.89 7.76
CA ARG A 154 -2.88 11.12 7.01
C ARG A 154 -3.51 12.35 7.66
N VAL A 155 -4.77 12.25 8.08
CA VAL A 155 -5.52 13.34 8.70
C VAL A 155 -4.92 13.72 10.04
N ILE A 156 -4.60 12.74 10.90
CA ILE A 156 -3.98 12.98 12.22
C ILE A 156 -2.65 13.73 12.07
N ILE A 157 -1.78 13.29 11.15
CA ILE A 157 -0.48 13.93 10.94
C ILE A 157 -0.67 15.38 10.47
N ARG A 158 -1.59 15.62 9.53
CA ARG A 158 -1.92 16.97 9.06
C ARG A 158 -2.46 17.86 10.20
N PHE A 159 -3.32 17.31 11.06
CA PHE A 159 -3.95 18.07 12.13
C PHE A 159 -3.02 18.35 13.32
N SER A 160 -2.10 17.44 13.64
CA SER A 160 -1.17 17.54 14.78
C SER A 160 -0.34 18.84 14.83
N ARG A 161 -0.25 19.57 13.72
CA ARG A 161 0.47 20.84 13.62
C ARG A 161 -0.43 22.09 13.57
N GLY A 162 -1.71 21.95 13.23
CA GLY A 162 -2.68 23.05 13.35
C GLY A 162 -2.82 23.53 14.79
N TRP A 163 -2.83 22.58 15.73
CA TRP A 163 -2.85 22.87 17.17
C TRP A 163 -1.52 23.41 17.73
N ARG A 164 -0.38 23.08 17.09
CA ARG A 164 0.95 23.55 17.54
C ARG A 164 1.30 24.97 17.04
N GLY A 165 0.51 25.53 16.12
CA GLY A 165 0.67 26.90 15.61
C GLY A 165 -0.11 27.96 16.41
N SER A 166 -1.06 27.57 17.27
CA SER A 166 -1.87 28.51 18.07
C SER A 166 -1.28 28.81 19.47
N ASN A 167 -0.17 28.19 19.85
CA ASN A 167 0.42 28.27 21.19
C ASN A 167 1.78 29.01 21.21
N GLN A 168 2.03 29.95 20.30
CA GLN A 168 3.13 30.90 20.47
C GLN A 168 2.60 32.18 21.12
N PRO A 169 2.80 32.40 22.43
CA PRO A 169 2.66 33.74 22.99
C PRO A 169 3.72 34.64 22.35
N TYR A 170 3.28 35.84 21.97
CA TYR A 170 4.05 36.91 21.33
C TYR A 170 5.44 37.13 21.95
#